data_AF-A0A1H2A8U8-F1
#
_entry.id   AF-A0A1H2A8U8-F1
#
_cell.length_a   1.000
_cell.length_b   1.000
_cell.length_c   1.000
_cell.angle_alpha   90.00
_cell.angle_beta   90.00
_cell.angle_gamma   90.00
#
_symmetry.space_group_name_H-M   'P 1'
#
loop_
_entity.id
_entity.type
_entity.pdbx_description
1 polymer ?
#
loop_
_entity_poly.entity_id
_entity_poly.type
_entity_poly.pdbx_seq_one_letter_code
_entity_poly.pdbx_strand_id
1 'polypeptide(L)'
;MRVTARPQEQPVTPNLRRQRRRWDEGEALPMALGCLDCPDLGTCGGIRKRQAAFSCLDDCCGNPDTCDGMCPNNPIGFRDRMREIKGFELDNIPRASPCPAPELPAYIPYIYHGNRRAKPLDIEAVALPLRCFHRPDGWLRFASHAEVEATFGIGPHTRIVLIGSGRDKSIEAWWKLSERRIPILAGLRALGVALITGPNYSMFTDEVRYNDMHAMKRIGTAWQEIIAAGVPGGYHLNARTPKDYQRLAAFIAERSEVTDVAFEFKTGASWRKRLPFHVHELTQLPSRAGRSLNLTMIGGLTVLPALAPAFNRVTYIDTSAFMAAMHRQRLYLNNEGKMKKLSELTLIGQPVDSLLVENIATMRARIESLLP
;
A
#
# COMPACT_ATOMS: atom_id res chain seq x y z
N MET A 1 14.28 2.81 40.98
CA MET A 1 14.81 1.70 40.14
C MET A 1 15.06 2.23 38.74
N ARG A 2 16.33 2.32 38.32
CA ARG A 2 16.73 2.74 36.96
C ARG A 2 16.48 1.58 36.00
N VAL A 3 15.55 1.75 35.07
CA VAL A 3 15.38 0.84 33.93
C VAL A 3 16.38 1.27 32.87
N THR A 4 17.46 0.52 32.73
CA THR A 4 18.41 0.65 31.63
C THR A 4 17.77 0.13 30.35
N ALA A 5 17.49 1.02 29.42
CA ALA A 5 17.04 0.66 28.08
C ALA A 5 18.18 -0.10 27.37
N ARG A 6 17.91 -1.36 26.97
CA ARG A 6 18.80 -2.08 26.05
C ARG A 6 18.88 -1.31 24.73
N PRO A 7 20.07 -1.21 24.09
CA PRO A 7 20.17 -0.63 22.77
C PRO A 7 19.31 -1.45 21.80
N GLN A 8 18.38 -0.79 21.12
CA GLN A 8 17.69 -1.38 19.97
C GLN A 8 18.74 -1.58 18.87
N GLU A 9 19.02 -2.84 18.52
CA GLU A 9 19.76 -3.14 17.30
C GLU A 9 19.08 -2.43 16.12
N GLN A 10 19.81 -1.53 15.48
CA GLN A 10 19.36 -0.88 14.28
C GLN A 10 19.18 -1.95 13.20
N PRO A 11 18.04 -2.00 12.49
CA PRO A 11 17.91 -2.89 11.35
C PRO A 11 18.98 -2.51 10.32
N VAL A 12 19.82 -3.49 9.96
CA VAL A 12 20.85 -3.36 8.93
C VAL A 12 20.19 -2.79 7.68
N THR A 13 20.55 -1.57 7.30
CA THR A 13 20.01 -0.95 6.09
C THR A 13 20.47 -1.80 4.90
N PRO A 14 19.56 -2.36 4.08
CA PRO A 14 19.95 -3.24 2.99
C PRO A 14 20.93 -2.53 2.04
N ASN A 15 22.00 -3.21 1.63
CA ASN A 15 22.96 -2.62 0.70
C ASN A 15 22.29 -2.43 -0.68
N LEU A 16 21.84 -1.20 -0.93
CA LEU A 16 21.07 -0.81 -2.11
C LEU A 16 21.77 -1.13 -3.45
N ARG A 17 23.12 -1.18 -3.49
CA ARG A 17 23.86 -1.57 -4.71
C ARG A 17 23.68 -3.04 -5.03
N ARG A 18 23.57 -3.91 -4.02
CA ARG A 18 23.33 -5.35 -4.19
C ARG A 18 21.89 -5.62 -4.66
N GLN A 19 20.91 -4.91 -4.11
CA GLN A 19 19.50 -5.04 -4.54
C GLN A 19 19.28 -4.69 -6.02
N ARG A 20 20.01 -3.72 -6.59
CA ARG A 20 19.86 -3.35 -8.02
C ARG A 20 20.12 -4.51 -8.96
N ARG A 21 21.10 -5.37 -8.64
CA ARG A 21 21.45 -6.52 -9.48
C ARG A 21 20.39 -7.61 -9.44
N ARG A 22 19.47 -7.54 -8.47
CA ARG A 22 18.41 -8.52 -8.23
C ARG A 22 17.05 -8.14 -8.82
N TRP A 23 16.99 -6.96 -9.42
CA TRP A 23 15.80 -6.50 -10.10
C TRP A 23 15.57 -7.27 -11.39
N ASP A 24 14.30 -7.51 -11.65
CA ASP A 24 13.87 -8.01 -12.94
C ASP A 24 13.88 -6.87 -13.96
N GLU A 25 14.64 -7.05 -15.05
CA GLU A 25 14.73 -6.10 -16.16
C GLU A 25 13.96 -6.58 -17.40
N GLY A 26 13.07 -7.57 -17.24
CA GLY A 26 12.28 -8.11 -18.33
C GLY A 26 13.16 -8.63 -19.47
N GLU A 27 12.68 -8.50 -20.69
CA GLU A 27 13.31 -9.04 -21.91
C GLU A 27 14.69 -8.45 -22.21
N ALA A 28 15.12 -7.39 -21.51
CA ALA A 28 16.47 -6.84 -21.64
C ALA A 28 17.56 -7.80 -21.11
N LEU A 29 17.19 -8.83 -20.34
CA LEU A 29 18.10 -9.84 -19.82
C LEU A 29 17.60 -11.26 -20.15
N PRO A 30 18.52 -12.23 -20.36
CA PRO A 30 18.11 -13.62 -20.51
C PRO A 30 17.45 -14.13 -19.22
N MET A 31 16.52 -15.06 -19.37
CA MET A 31 15.93 -15.77 -18.25
C MET A 31 16.97 -16.67 -17.57
N ALA A 32 16.90 -16.78 -16.25
CA ALA A 32 17.69 -17.75 -15.50
C ALA A 32 17.41 -19.18 -16.00
N LEU A 33 18.47 -19.97 -16.23
CA LEU A 33 18.36 -21.29 -16.88
C LEU A 33 17.45 -22.27 -16.12
N GLY A 34 17.53 -22.28 -14.79
CA GLY A 34 16.68 -23.10 -13.93
C GLY A 34 15.21 -22.67 -13.90
N CYS A 35 14.82 -21.59 -14.58
CA CYS A 35 13.41 -21.26 -14.77
C CYS A 35 12.78 -21.98 -15.97
N LEU A 36 13.57 -22.49 -16.94
CA LEU A 36 13.04 -23.05 -18.19
C LEU A 36 12.17 -24.30 -17.95
N ASP A 37 12.58 -25.17 -17.03
CA ASP A 37 11.87 -26.38 -16.65
C ASP A 37 11.08 -26.23 -15.34
N CYS A 38 10.94 -24.99 -14.85
CA CYS A 38 10.20 -24.76 -13.61
C CYS A 38 8.69 -24.93 -13.86
N PRO A 39 7.98 -25.77 -13.09
CA PRO A 39 6.55 -26.00 -13.28
C PRO A 39 5.72 -24.72 -13.08
N ASP A 40 6.22 -23.78 -12.27
CA ASP A 40 5.56 -22.51 -11.98
C ASP A 40 5.98 -21.38 -12.94
N LEU A 41 6.70 -21.68 -14.04
CA LEU A 41 7.14 -20.66 -15.01
C LEU A 41 5.95 -19.88 -15.60
N GLY A 42 4.86 -20.57 -15.93
CA GLY A 42 3.64 -19.95 -16.47
C GLY A 42 3.04 -18.93 -15.51
N THR A 43 3.12 -19.21 -14.21
CA THR A 43 2.60 -18.38 -13.11
C THR A 43 3.56 -17.25 -12.74
N CYS A 44 4.86 -17.51 -12.58
CA CYS A 44 5.80 -16.50 -12.08
C CYS A 44 6.46 -15.65 -13.18
N GLY A 45 6.52 -16.14 -14.42
CA GLY A 45 7.17 -15.51 -15.57
C GLY A 45 8.69 -15.70 -15.65
N GLY A 46 9.26 -16.44 -14.70
CA GLY A 46 10.71 -16.60 -14.54
C GLY A 46 11.37 -15.35 -13.96
N ILE A 47 12.70 -15.40 -13.79
CA ILE A 47 13.50 -14.28 -13.31
C ILE A 47 14.52 -13.88 -14.37
N ARG A 48 14.60 -12.58 -14.65
CA ARG A 48 15.56 -11.95 -15.58
C ARG A 48 16.34 -10.84 -14.84
N LYS A 49 17.38 -11.23 -14.09
CA LYS A 49 18.16 -10.32 -13.23
C LYS A 49 19.65 -10.31 -13.62
N ARG A 50 20.35 -9.20 -13.34
CA ARG A 50 21.78 -9.04 -13.66
C ARG A 50 22.70 -9.91 -12.80
N GLN A 51 22.26 -10.27 -11.60
CA GLN A 51 22.95 -11.25 -10.78
C GLN A 51 22.92 -12.58 -11.53
N ALA A 52 24.10 -13.15 -11.81
CA ALA A 52 24.21 -14.51 -12.29
C ALA A 52 23.54 -15.43 -11.27
N ALA A 53 22.37 -15.95 -11.63
CA ALA A 53 21.59 -16.88 -10.86
C ALA A 53 21.08 -17.96 -11.81
N PHE A 54 21.21 -19.20 -11.39
CA PHE A 54 20.60 -20.34 -12.05
C PHE A 54 19.09 -20.35 -11.84
N SER A 55 18.60 -19.98 -10.64
CA SER A 55 17.16 -19.97 -10.35
C SER A 55 16.78 -18.93 -9.28
N CYS A 56 15.49 -18.86 -8.93
CA CYS A 56 15.05 -18.05 -7.78
C CYS A 56 15.54 -18.58 -6.43
N LEU A 57 15.97 -19.83 -6.36
CA LEU A 57 16.47 -20.45 -5.13
C LEU A 57 17.86 -19.94 -4.74
N ASP A 58 18.56 -19.25 -5.64
CA ASP A 58 19.84 -18.62 -5.32
C ASP A 58 19.70 -17.39 -4.40
N ASP A 59 18.47 -16.91 -4.19
CA ASP A 59 18.12 -15.92 -3.18
C ASP A 59 17.57 -16.57 -1.89
N CYS A 60 17.73 -17.89 -1.72
CA CYS A 60 17.32 -18.59 -0.49
C CYS A 60 18.21 -18.23 0.71
N CYS A 61 17.63 -18.27 1.92
CA CYS A 61 18.35 -18.01 3.16
C CYS A 61 19.33 -19.13 3.57
N GLY A 62 19.26 -20.31 2.92
CA GLY A 62 20.12 -21.46 3.20
C GLY A 62 19.76 -22.27 4.45
N ASN A 63 18.74 -21.87 5.21
CA ASN A 63 18.36 -22.50 6.48
C ASN A 63 16.90 -22.96 6.44
N PRO A 64 16.59 -24.14 5.87
CA PRO A 64 15.20 -24.58 5.66
C PRO A 64 14.41 -24.77 6.97
N ASP A 65 15.04 -25.32 8.00
CA ASP A 65 14.37 -25.67 9.27
C ASP A 65 13.82 -24.45 10.03
N THR A 66 14.43 -23.28 9.83
CA THR A 66 14.04 -22.02 10.47
C THR A 66 13.45 -21.00 9.51
N CYS A 67 13.29 -21.36 8.24
CA CYS A 67 12.76 -20.43 7.23
C CYS A 67 11.27 -20.18 7.44
N ASP A 68 10.92 -18.91 7.64
CA ASP A 68 9.55 -18.43 7.83
C ASP A 68 8.85 -18.02 6.52
N GLY A 69 9.54 -18.08 5.38
CA GLY A 69 9.00 -17.86 4.03
C GLY A 69 8.51 -19.13 3.31
N MET A 70 8.17 -18.96 2.04
CA MET A 70 7.78 -20.00 1.08
C MET A 70 9.00 -20.78 0.58
N CYS A 71 9.67 -21.50 1.47
CA CYS A 71 10.88 -22.27 1.16
C CYS A 71 10.56 -23.67 0.64
N PRO A 72 10.86 -24.02 -0.63
CA PRO A 72 10.61 -25.37 -1.15
C PRO A 72 11.41 -26.46 -0.45
N ASN A 73 12.56 -26.10 0.16
CA ASN A 73 13.38 -27.01 0.95
C ASN A 73 12.84 -27.23 2.38
N ASN A 74 11.78 -26.52 2.78
CA ASN A 74 11.00 -26.80 3.98
C ASN A 74 9.61 -27.30 3.55
N PRO A 75 9.45 -28.59 3.23
CA PRO A 75 8.23 -29.11 2.59
C PRO A 75 6.99 -28.95 3.46
N ILE A 76 7.13 -29.07 4.79
CA ILE A 76 6.01 -28.89 5.73
C ILE A 76 5.54 -27.44 5.71
N GLY A 77 6.47 -26.50 5.94
CA GLY A 77 6.14 -25.07 5.95
C GLY A 77 5.65 -24.57 4.58
N PHE A 78 6.23 -25.05 3.48
CA PHE A 78 5.79 -24.70 2.13
C PHE A 78 4.35 -25.16 1.88
N ARG A 79 4.04 -26.42 2.19
CA ARG A 79 2.70 -26.99 2.04
C ARG A 79 1.67 -26.24 2.87
N ASP A 80 1.99 -25.90 4.12
CA ASP A 80 1.03 -25.26 5.02
C ASP A 80 0.69 -23.84 4.56
N ARG A 81 1.68 -23.06 4.10
CA ARG A 81 1.44 -21.74 3.49
C ARG A 81 0.74 -21.83 2.14
N MET A 82 1.03 -22.84 1.31
CA MET A 82 0.28 -23.09 0.08
C MET A 82 -1.20 -23.37 0.33
N ARG A 83 -1.52 -24.13 1.37
CA ARG A 83 -2.90 -24.40 1.81
C ARG A 83 -3.57 -23.14 2.32
N GLU A 84 -2.87 -22.35 3.12
CA GLU A 84 -3.36 -21.07 3.65
C GLU A 84 -3.88 -20.15 2.54
N ILE A 85 -3.15 -20.03 1.43
CA ILE A 85 -3.53 -19.15 0.32
C ILE A 85 -4.29 -19.86 -0.81
N LYS A 86 -4.49 -21.18 -0.72
CA LYS A 86 -5.13 -22.03 -1.75
C LYS A 86 -4.44 -21.95 -3.12
N GLY A 87 -3.11 -22.00 -3.12
CA GLY A 87 -2.29 -21.90 -4.33
C GLY A 87 -2.03 -20.47 -4.82
N PHE A 88 -1.20 -20.33 -5.85
CA PHE A 88 -0.70 -19.02 -6.30
C PHE A 88 -1.61 -18.30 -7.31
N GLU A 89 -2.58 -19.00 -7.91
CA GLU A 89 -3.45 -18.39 -8.91
C GLU A 89 -4.47 -17.45 -8.30
N LEU A 90 -4.78 -16.36 -9.01
CA LEU A 90 -5.72 -15.34 -8.53
C LEU A 90 -7.17 -15.67 -8.90
N ASP A 91 -7.38 -16.55 -9.88
CA ASP A 91 -8.69 -16.95 -10.41
C ASP A 91 -9.58 -17.65 -9.37
N ASN A 92 -9.00 -18.35 -8.40
CA ASN A 92 -9.73 -19.05 -7.34
C ASN A 92 -10.01 -18.18 -6.09
N ILE A 93 -9.69 -16.87 -6.13
CA ILE A 93 -10.19 -15.91 -5.14
C ILE A 93 -11.72 -15.85 -5.28
N PRO A 94 -12.52 -15.95 -4.20
CA PRO A 94 -13.97 -15.89 -4.31
C PRO A 94 -14.46 -14.60 -4.98
N ARG A 95 -15.60 -14.64 -5.68
CA ARG A 95 -16.25 -13.42 -6.17
C ARG A 95 -17.07 -12.77 -5.06
N ALA A 96 -17.28 -11.47 -5.18
CA ALA A 96 -18.20 -10.71 -4.34
C ALA A 96 -18.92 -9.68 -5.20
N SER A 97 -20.02 -9.13 -4.69
CA SER A 97 -20.69 -8.02 -5.35
C SER A 97 -19.75 -6.81 -5.43
N PRO A 98 -19.73 -6.06 -6.55
CA PRO A 98 -18.99 -4.81 -6.64
C PRO A 98 -19.37 -3.86 -5.50
N CYS A 99 -18.37 -3.24 -4.88
CA CYS A 99 -18.54 -2.26 -3.82
C CYS A 99 -17.71 -1.01 -4.15
N PRO A 100 -18.18 -0.15 -5.08
CA PRO A 100 -17.41 1.00 -5.53
C PRO A 100 -17.27 2.05 -4.43
N ALA A 101 -16.11 2.71 -4.42
CA ALA A 101 -15.91 3.84 -3.53
C ALA A 101 -16.81 5.03 -3.93
N PRO A 102 -17.28 5.84 -2.96
CA PRO A 102 -17.91 7.11 -3.28
C PRO A 102 -16.90 8.03 -3.98
N GLU A 103 -17.38 9.12 -4.58
CA GLU A 103 -16.48 10.11 -5.17
C GLU A 103 -15.62 10.77 -4.10
N LEU A 104 -14.32 10.50 -4.11
CA LEU A 104 -13.35 11.05 -3.17
C LEU A 104 -12.69 12.31 -3.75
N PRO A 105 -12.29 13.29 -2.90
CA PRO A 105 -11.61 14.48 -3.38
C PRO A 105 -10.25 14.11 -3.99
N ALA A 106 -9.77 14.95 -4.91
CA ALA A 106 -8.47 14.78 -5.56
C ALA A 106 -7.31 14.67 -4.57
N TYR A 107 -7.40 15.36 -3.42
CA TYR A 107 -6.42 15.30 -2.34
C TYR A 107 -7.07 14.92 -1.00
N ILE A 108 -6.53 13.90 -0.34
CA ILE A 108 -6.87 13.50 1.01
C ILE A 108 -5.62 13.56 1.90
N PRO A 109 -5.58 14.40 2.95
CA PRO A 109 -4.45 14.39 3.88
C PRO A 109 -4.45 13.12 4.73
N TYR A 110 -3.28 12.50 4.86
CA TYR A 110 -3.02 11.38 5.74
C TYR A 110 -2.58 11.88 7.12
N ILE A 111 -3.46 11.73 8.11
CA ILE A 111 -3.20 12.12 9.50
C ILE A 111 -2.97 10.89 10.38
N TYR A 112 -2.14 11.04 11.43
CA TYR A 112 -1.83 9.95 12.35
C TYR A 112 -2.56 10.04 13.70
N HIS A 113 -2.91 11.24 14.15
CA HIS A 113 -3.56 11.50 15.44
C HIS A 113 -4.14 12.92 15.52
N GLY A 114 -4.98 13.17 16.53
CA GLY A 114 -5.51 14.50 16.87
C GLY A 114 -4.56 15.42 17.63
N ASN A 115 -3.44 14.89 18.17
CA ASN A 115 -2.57 15.64 19.09
C ASN A 115 -2.07 16.97 18.52
N ARG A 116 -1.83 17.93 19.42
CA ARG A 116 -1.37 19.31 19.14
C ARG A 116 -2.37 20.18 18.38
N ARG A 117 -3.60 19.70 18.19
CA ARG A 117 -4.74 20.48 17.68
C ARG A 117 -5.73 20.75 18.81
N ALA A 118 -6.42 21.88 18.74
CA ALA A 118 -7.44 22.27 19.70
C ALA A 118 -8.86 22.08 19.16
N LYS A 119 -9.02 22.05 17.83
CA LYS A 119 -10.31 21.92 17.14
C LYS A 119 -10.31 20.69 16.23
N PRO A 120 -11.49 20.08 16.01
CA PRO A 120 -11.65 19.08 14.97
C PRO A 120 -11.26 19.64 13.60
N LEU A 121 -10.56 18.83 12.80
CA LEU A 121 -10.28 19.15 11.41
C LEU A 121 -11.54 18.86 10.58
N ASP A 122 -12.23 19.91 10.16
CA ASP A 122 -13.45 19.82 9.36
C ASP A 122 -13.13 19.93 7.87
N ILE A 123 -13.01 18.77 7.22
CA ILE A 123 -12.74 18.65 5.78
C ILE A 123 -13.52 17.47 5.20
N GLU A 124 -13.62 17.41 3.89
CA GLU A 124 -14.43 16.40 3.19
C GLU A 124 -13.99 14.94 3.44
N ALA A 125 -12.68 14.68 3.54
CA ALA A 125 -12.14 13.35 3.78
C ALA A 125 -10.75 13.39 4.43
N VAL A 126 -10.45 12.37 5.24
CA VAL A 126 -9.12 12.11 5.81
C VAL A 126 -8.69 10.67 5.54
N ALA A 127 -7.38 10.48 5.39
CA ALA A 127 -6.79 9.15 5.39
C ALA A 127 -6.24 8.83 6.79
N LEU A 128 -6.52 7.63 7.29
CA LEU A 128 -6.12 7.12 8.60
C LEU A 128 -5.47 5.73 8.49
N PRO A 129 -4.57 5.32 9.41
CA PRO A 129 -3.95 4.01 9.31
C PRO A 129 -4.91 2.88 9.73
N LEU A 130 -5.09 1.86 8.88
CA LEU A 130 -5.96 0.69 9.19
C LEU A 130 -5.58 0.04 10.53
N ARG A 131 -4.28 -0.08 10.82
CA ARG A 131 -3.76 -0.66 12.08
C ARG A 131 -4.28 0.01 13.35
N CYS A 132 -4.79 1.25 13.26
CA CYS A 132 -5.33 1.97 14.40
C CYS A 132 -6.79 1.63 14.70
N PHE A 133 -7.43 0.79 13.89
CA PHE A 133 -8.86 0.44 14.01
C PHE A 133 -9.09 -0.96 14.60
N HIS A 134 -8.06 -1.78 14.74
CA HIS A 134 -8.20 -3.11 15.32
C HIS A 134 -7.12 -3.40 16.35
N ARG A 135 -7.43 -4.29 17.29
CA ARG A 135 -6.50 -4.81 18.28
C ARG A 135 -5.87 -6.12 17.79
N PRO A 136 -4.69 -6.50 18.33
CA PRO A 136 -4.05 -7.77 17.95
C PRO A 136 -4.87 -9.03 18.28
N ASP A 137 -5.81 -8.92 19.22
CA ASP A 137 -6.72 -9.99 19.64
C ASP A 137 -7.90 -10.21 18.68
N GLY A 138 -8.10 -9.32 17.70
CA GLY A 138 -9.17 -9.41 16.70
C GLY A 138 -10.40 -8.56 16.99
N TRP A 139 -10.33 -7.63 17.95
CA TRP A 139 -11.44 -6.70 18.23
C TRP A 139 -11.29 -5.36 17.51
N LEU A 140 -12.42 -4.80 17.07
CA LEU A 140 -12.51 -3.42 16.61
C LEU A 140 -12.22 -2.46 17.77
N ARG A 141 -11.51 -1.36 17.49
CA ARG A 141 -11.10 -0.39 18.52
C ARG A 141 -12.13 0.69 18.83
N PHE A 142 -13.01 0.99 17.88
CA PHE A 142 -13.98 2.07 17.98
C PHE A 142 -15.38 1.49 17.86
N ALA A 143 -16.27 1.85 18.76
CA ALA A 143 -17.66 1.40 18.75
C ALA A 143 -18.56 2.30 17.88
N SER A 144 -18.14 3.53 17.60
CA SER A 144 -18.92 4.50 16.82
C SER A 144 -18.06 5.45 16.00
N HIS A 145 -18.66 6.09 15.00
CA HIS A 145 -17.99 7.12 14.20
C HIS A 145 -17.53 8.31 15.08
N ALA A 146 -18.35 8.72 16.04
CA ALA A 146 -18.04 9.78 17.00
C ALA A 146 -16.77 9.50 17.84
N GLU A 147 -16.50 8.22 18.17
CA GLU A 147 -15.24 7.87 18.85
C GLU A 147 -14.02 8.03 17.94
N VAL A 148 -14.16 7.75 16.64
CA VAL A 148 -13.12 8.01 15.64
C VAL A 148 -12.86 9.51 15.52
N GLU A 149 -13.94 10.31 15.43
CA GLU A 149 -13.89 11.76 15.39
C GLU A 149 -13.13 12.35 16.57
N ALA A 150 -13.49 11.94 17.79
CA ALA A 150 -12.84 12.38 19.02
C ALA A 150 -11.36 11.96 19.08
N THR A 151 -11.04 10.73 18.67
CA THR A 151 -9.67 10.18 18.75
C THR A 151 -8.74 10.85 17.75
N PHE A 152 -9.20 11.05 16.52
CA PHE A 152 -8.39 11.62 15.45
C PHE A 152 -8.51 13.13 15.32
N GLY A 153 -9.45 13.77 16.03
CA GLY A 153 -9.70 15.20 15.97
C GLY A 153 -10.17 15.62 14.58
N ILE A 154 -11.24 15.01 14.08
CA ILE A 154 -11.84 15.27 12.75
C ILE A 154 -13.33 15.62 12.90
N GLY A 155 -13.88 16.36 11.94
CA GLY A 155 -15.27 16.80 11.97
C GLY A 155 -16.29 15.68 11.66
N PRO A 156 -17.56 15.82 12.08
CA PRO A 156 -18.58 14.76 12.00
C PRO A 156 -19.02 14.35 10.59
N HIS A 157 -18.72 15.18 9.59
CA HIS A 157 -19.01 14.90 8.18
C HIS A 157 -17.76 14.48 7.38
N THR A 158 -16.63 14.30 8.06
CA THR A 158 -15.37 13.90 7.43
C THR A 158 -15.42 12.43 7.03
N ARG A 159 -15.25 12.13 5.74
CA ARG A 159 -15.20 10.74 5.27
C ARG A 159 -13.87 10.09 5.64
N ILE A 160 -13.93 8.83 6.08
CA ILE A 160 -12.74 8.09 6.52
C ILE A 160 -12.25 7.17 5.41
N VAL A 161 -11.00 7.35 4.99
CA VAL A 161 -10.26 6.41 4.13
C VAL A 161 -9.20 5.69 4.97
N LEU A 162 -9.15 4.37 4.92
CA LEU A 162 -8.17 3.58 5.67
C LEU A 162 -7.02 3.12 4.78
N ILE A 163 -5.81 3.41 5.23
CA ILE A 163 -4.57 3.03 4.55
C ILE A 163 -4.12 1.68 5.08
N GLY A 164 -4.16 0.68 4.19
CA GLY A 164 -3.72 -0.69 4.45
C GLY A 164 -2.21 -0.91 4.30
N SER A 165 -1.46 0.09 3.83
CA SER A 165 0.00 0.07 3.79
C SER A 165 0.64 0.63 5.07
N GLY A 166 1.89 0.25 5.36
CA GLY A 166 2.57 0.64 6.59
C GLY A 166 3.79 -0.22 6.89
N ARG A 167 4.14 -0.33 8.18
CA ARG A 167 5.22 -1.21 8.62
C ARG A 167 4.79 -2.67 8.50
N ASP A 168 5.67 -3.54 8.03
CA ASP A 168 5.40 -4.97 7.83
C ASP A 168 4.76 -5.62 9.07
N LYS A 169 5.29 -5.35 10.28
CA LYS A 169 4.72 -5.89 11.54
C LYS A 169 3.21 -5.65 11.68
N SER A 170 2.71 -4.48 11.26
CA SER A 170 1.29 -4.15 11.36
C SER A 170 0.45 -4.84 10.29
N ILE A 171 0.99 -4.98 9.08
CA ILE A 171 0.32 -5.64 7.96
C ILE A 171 0.28 -7.16 8.19
N GLU A 172 1.38 -7.73 8.66
CA GLU A 172 1.46 -9.13 9.06
C GLU A 172 0.54 -9.44 10.25
N ALA A 173 0.37 -8.49 11.18
CA ALA A 173 -0.60 -8.63 12.26
C ALA A 173 -2.04 -8.72 11.72
N TRP A 174 -2.40 -7.96 10.68
CA TRP A 174 -3.71 -8.09 10.03
C TRP A 174 -3.93 -9.49 9.42
N TRP A 175 -2.91 -10.04 8.76
CA TRP A 175 -3.02 -11.38 8.20
C TRP A 175 -3.19 -12.48 9.26
N LYS A 176 -2.46 -12.35 10.38
CA LYS A 176 -2.54 -13.29 11.51
C LYS A 176 -3.91 -13.34 12.19
N LEU A 177 -4.78 -12.35 11.95
CA LEU A 177 -6.15 -12.38 12.46
C LEU A 177 -7.01 -13.47 11.81
N SER A 178 -6.62 -13.97 10.62
CA SER A 178 -7.39 -14.97 9.87
C SER A 178 -8.87 -14.56 9.77
N GLU A 179 -9.81 -15.47 10.02
CA GLU A 179 -11.26 -15.24 9.99
C GLU A 179 -11.74 -14.13 10.94
N ARG A 180 -10.96 -13.76 11.97
CA ARG A 180 -11.31 -12.64 12.86
C ARG A 180 -11.33 -11.28 12.14
N ARG A 181 -10.80 -11.19 10.92
CA ARG A 181 -10.95 -10.00 10.07
C ARG A 181 -12.40 -9.73 9.68
N ILE A 182 -13.22 -10.75 9.51
CA ILE A 182 -14.60 -10.62 9.02
C ILE A 182 -15.46 -9.73 9.95
N PRO A 183 -15.55 -9.98 11.27
CA PRO A 183 -16.29 -9.08 12.17
C PRO A 183 -15.68 -7.68 12.26
N ILE A 184 -14.35 -7.54 12.12
CA ILE A 184 -13.71 -6.21 12.08
C ILE A 184 -14.19 -5.45 10.84
N LEU A 185 -14.19 -6.07 9.66
CA LEU A 185 -14.62 -5.45 8.41
C LEU A 185 -16.11 -5.06 8.45
N ALA A 186 -16.96 -5.90 9.03
CA ALA A 186 -18.37 -5.55 9.27
C ALA A 186 -18.49 -4.32 10.20
N GLY A 187 -17.65 -4.25 11.23
CA GLY A 187 -17.55 -3.08 12.09
C GLY A 187 -17.07 -1.82 11.36
N LEU A 188 -16.06 -1.94 10.49
CA LEU A 188 -15.57 -0.82 9.67
C LEU A 188 -16.64 -0.29 8.71
N ARG A 189 -17.49 -1.18 8.16
CA ARG A 189 -18.67 -0.78 7.40
C ARG A 189 -19.64 0.03 8.26
N ALA A 190 -19.94 -0.44 9.47
CA ALA A 190 -20.84 0.25 10.40
C ALA A 190 -20.30 1.62 10.86
N LEU A 191 -18.97 1.79 10.91
CA LEU A 191 -18.31 3.07 11.15
C LEU A 191 -18.39 4.04 9.96
N GLY A 192 -18.90 3.62 8.80
CA GLY A 192 -19.01 4.48 7.61
C GLY A 192 -17.68 4.70 6.89
N VAL A 193 -16.75 3.74 6.96
CA VAL A 193 -15.48 3.82 6.20
C VAL A 193 -15.78 3.88 4.70
N ALA A 194 -15.26 4.93 4.04
CA ALA A 194 -15.53 5.22 2.64
C ALA A 194 -14.67 4.39 1.68
N LEU A 195 -13.45 4.02 2.08
CA LEU A 195 -12.54 3.20 1.28
C LEU A 195 -11.45 2.59 2.17
N ILE A 196 -11.03 1.36 1.89
CA ILE A 196 -9.78 0.77 2.39
C ILE A 196 -8.84 0.52 1.21
N THR A 197 -7.59 1.01 1.24
CA THR A 197 -6.63 0.84 0.13
C THR A 197 -6.06 -0.58 -0.01
N GLY A 198 -6.67 -1.58 0.62
CA GLY A 198 -6.16 -2.96 0.72
C GLY A 198 -4.84 -3.07 1.52
N PRO A 199 -4.66 -4.12 2.34
CA PRO A 199 -3.35 -4.42 2.91
C PRO A 199 -2.33 -4.75 1.82
N ASN A 200 -1.14 -4.14 1.89
CA ASN A 200 -0.06 -4.39 0.94
C ASN A 200 1.03 -5.28 1.57
N TYR A 201 1.19 -6.51 1.09
CA TYR A 201 2.27 -7.40 1.53
C TYR A 201 3.54 -7.18 0.70
N SER A 202 4.67 -7.06 1.39
CA SER A 202 5.97 -6.74 0.78
C SER A 202 6.43 -7.82 -0.21
N MET A 203 7.07 -7.38 -1.29
CA MET A 203 7.70 -8.23 -2.29
C MET A 203 9.18 -7.87 -2.34
N PHE A 204 10.03 -8.86 -2.15
CA PHE A 204 11.46 -8.65 -1.95
C PHE A 204 12.24 -9.17 -3.14
N THR A 205 13.27 -8.41 -3.52
CA THR A 205 14.09 -8.79 -4.68
C THR A 205 15.18 -9.79 -4.33
N ASP A 206 15.40 -9.97 -3.04
CA ASP A 206 16.44 -10.77 -2.39
C ASP A 206 15.88 -11.98 -1.65
N GLU A 207 14.72 -12.46 -2.08
CA GLU A 207 14.08 -13.66 -1.58
C GLU A 207 13.59 -14.54 -2.74
N VAL A 208 13.25 -15.78 -2.40
CA VAL A 208 12.67 -16.75 -3.34
C VAL A 208 11.36 -16.22 -3.92
N ARG A 209 11.14 -16.45 -5.22
CA ARG A 209 9.99 -15.91 -5.97
C ARG A 209 8.63 -16.35 -5.42
N TYR A 210 8.58 -17.49 -4.75
CA TYR A 210 7.38 -17.98 -4.08
C TYR A 210 6.86 -17.03 -3.00
N ASN A 211 7.74 -16.29 -2.31
CA ASN A 211 7.32 -15.27 -1.34
C ASN A 211 6.51 -14.16 -2.00
N ASP A 212 6.97 -13.69 -3.17
CA ASP A 212 6.29 -12.64 -3.92
C ASP A 212 4.90 -13.11 -4.40
N MET A 213 4.79 -14.33 -4.92
CA MET A 213 3.51 -14.89 -5.36
C MET A 213 2.54 -15.13 -4.20
N HIS A 214 3.07 -15.56 -3.04
CA HIS A 214 2.30 -15.67 -1.81
C HIS A 214 1.79 -14.31 -1.34
N ALA A 215 2.63 -13.26 -1.39
CA ALA A 215 2.23 -11.89 -1.09
C ALA A 215 1.11 -11.40 -2.03
N MET A 216 1.26 -11.57 -3.36
CA MET A 216 0.22 -11.20 -4.34
C MET A 216 -1.13 -11.82 -4.01
N LYS A 217 -1.12 -13.13 -3.69
CA LYS A 217 -2.33 -13.87 -3.34
C LYS A 217 -2.98 -13.34 -2.07
N ARG A 218 -2.20 -13.04 -1.03
CA ARG A 218 -2.68 -12.44 0.23
C ARG A 218 -3.31 -11.06 0.02
N ILE A 219 -2.74 -10.23 -0.85
CA ILE A 219 -3.32 -8.94 -1.21
C ILE A 219 -4.71 -9.13 -1.84
N GLY A 220 -4.83 -10.05 -2.80
CA GLY A 220 -6.11 -10.40 -3.44
C GLY A 220 -7.15 -10.93 -2.46
N THR A 221 -6.77 -11.86 -1.58
CA THR A 221 -7.67 -12.40 -0.55
C THR A 221 -8.14 -11.31 0.42
N ALA A 222 -7.22 -10.49 0.94
CA ALA A 222 -7.59 -9.43 1.87
C ALA A 222 -8.50 -8.36 1.22
N TRP A 223 -8.25 -8.02 -0.05
CA TRP A 223 -9.14 -7.15 -0.81
C TRP A 223 -10.53 -7.78 -1.00
N GLN A 224 -10.60 -9.07 -1.33
CA GLN A 224 -11.88 -9.77 -1.51
C GLN A 224 -12.71 -9.77 -0.23
N GLU A 225 -12.08 -10.02 0.92
CA GLU A 225 -12.74 -9.97 2.22
C GLU A 225 -13.33 -8.59 2.52
N ILE A 226 -12.61 -7.50 2.16
CA ILE A 226 -13.07 -6.12 2.33
C ILE A 226 -14.37 -5.88 1.55
N ILE A 227 -14.38 -6.20 0.25
CA ILE A 227 -15.57 -5.96 -0.57
C ILE A 227 -16.71 -6.92 -0.24
N ALA A 228 -16.42 -8.15 0.18
CA ALA A 228 -17.43 -9.12 0.62
C ALA A 228 -18.15 -8.68 1.90
N ALA A 229 -17.45 -7.95 2.79
CA ALA A 229 -18.05 -7.31 3.95
C ALA A 229 -18.90 -6.07 3.60
N GLY A 230 -18.89 -5.63 2.33
CA GLY A 230 -19.58 -4.44 1.86
C GLY A 230 -18.87 -3.13 2.19
N VAL A 231 -17.54 -3.17 2.37
CA VAL A 231 -16.71 -1.97 2.49
C VAL A 231 -16.03 -1.72 1.14
N PRO A 232 -16.05 -0.50 0.59
CA PRO A 232 -15.31 -0.22 -0.62
C PRO A 232 -13.81 -0.48 -0.44
N GLY A 233 -13.23 -1.23 -1.38
CA GLY A 233 -11.86 -1.73 -1.28
C GLY A 233 -11.07 -1.42 -2.54
N GLY A 234 -9.98 -0.67 -2.39
CA GLY A 234 -8.98 -0.49 -3.43
C GLY A 234 -8.11 -1.73 -3.51
N TYR A 235 -8.11 -2.43 -4.65
CA TYR A 235 -7.20 -3.56 -4.86
C TYR A 235 -5.76 -3.03 -4.91
N HIS A 236 -4.96 -3.36 -3.89
CA HIS A 236 -3.59 -2.84 -3.81
C HIS A 236 -2.72 -3.52 -4.87
N LEU A 237 -2.15 -2.71 -5.76
CA LEU A 237 -1.26 -3.18 -6.81
C LEU A 237 0.15 -3.27 -6.25
N ASN A 238 0.72 -4.47 -6.23
CA ASN A 238 2.14 -4.69 -5.93
C ASN A 238 2.68 -5.76 -6.88
N ALA A 239 3.82 -5.47 -7.50
CA ALA A 239 4.35 -6.24 -8.62
C ALA A 239 5.87 -6.06 -8.72
N ARG A 240 6.59 -7.13 -9.01
CA ARG A 240 8.05 -7.14 -9.18
C ARG A 240 8.47 -7.36 -10.62
N THR A 241 7.60 -7.86 -11.49
CA THR A 241 7.93 -8.22 -12.87
C THR A 241 6.84 -7.75 -13.83
N PRO A 242 7.13 -7.63 -15.14
CA PRO A 242 6.07 -7.42 -16.15
C PRO A 242 5.00 -8.52 -16.08
N LYS A 243 5.37 -9.78 -15.82
CA LYS A 243 4.43 -10.89 -15.67
C LYS A 243 3.47 -10.68 -14.50
N ASP A 244 3.91 -10.09 -13.40
CA ASP A 244 3.02 -9.75 -12.28
C ASP A 244 1.93 -8.79 -12.74
N TYR A 245 2.29 -7.71 -13.45
CA TYR A 245 1.31 -6.77 -13.99
C TYR A 245 0.38 -7.40 -15.02
N GLN A 246 0.87 -8.34 -15.85
CA GLN A 246 0.00 -9.10 -16.75
C GLN A 246 -1.03 -9.94 -15.98
N ARG A 247 -0.61 -10.62 -14.90
CA ARG A 247 -1.52 -11.40 -14.04
C ARG A 247 -2.54 -10.53 -13.33
N LEU A 248 -2.09 -9.40 -12.78
CA LEU A 248 -2.98 -8.43 -12.15
C LEU A 248 -3.99 -7.88 -13.17
N ALA A 249 -3.56 -7.54 -14.38
CA ALA A 249 -4.44 -7.05 -15.44
C ALA A 249 -5.48 -8.11 -15.86
N ALA A 250 -5.06 -9.36 -16.07
CA ALA A 250 -5.96 -10.47 -16.39
C ALA A 250 -6.99 -10.70 -15.28
N PHE A 251 -6.55 -10.71 -14.02
CA PHE A 251 -7.46 -10.79 -12.87
C PHE A 251 -8.46 -9.64 -12.87
N ILE A 252 -8.01 -8.40 -13.04
CA ILE A 252 -8.90 -7.21 -13.04
C ILE A 252 -9.88 -7.23 -14.23
N ALA A 253 -9.45 -7.71 -15.40
CA ALA A 253 -10.30 -7.84 -16.59
C ALA A 253 -11.48 -8.79 -16.33
N GLU A 254 -11.21 -9.93 -15.67
CA GLU A 254 -12.24 -10.92 -15.34
C GLU A 254 -13.10 -10.55 -14.12
N ARG A 255 -12.70 -9.52 -13.36
CA ARG A 255 -13.28 -9.17 -12.06
C ARG A 255 -13.88 -7.77 -12.09
N SER A 256 -15.10 -7.66 -12.63
CA SER A 256 -15.84 -6.40 -12.69
C SER A 256 -16.03 -5.76 -11.30
N GLU A 257 -15.98 -6.56 -10.24
CA GLU A 257 -16.00 -6.07 -8.85
C GLU A 257 -14.77 -5.25 -8.43
N VAL A 258 -13.65 -5.29 -9.18
CA VAL A 258 -12.48 -4.42 -8.93
C VAL A 258 -12.71 -3.05 -9.56
N THR A 259 -13.34 -2.12 -8.86
CA THR A 259 -13.60 -0.76 -9.40
C THR A 259 -12.49 0.24 -9.09
N ASP A 260 -11.86 0.06 -7.93
CA ASP A 260 -10.85 0.94 -7.39
C ASP A 260 -9.56 0.15 -7.17
N VAL A 261 -8.42 0.74 -7.54
CA VAL A 261 -7.09 0.19 -7.29
C VAL A 261 -6.29 1.16 -6.43
N ALA A 262 -5.33 0.63 -5.66
CA ALA A 262 -4.43 1.44 -4.85
C ALA A 262 -2.97 1.15 -5.19
N PHE A 263 -2.12 2.18 -5.14
CA PHE A 263 -0.68 2.00 -5.30
C PHE A 263 0.11 2.95 -4.40
N GLU A 264 1.12 2.43 -3.72
CA GLU A 264 1.98 3.21 -2.84
C GLU A 264 3.36 3.48 -3.49
N PHE A 265 3.63 4.75 -3.77
CA PHE A 265 4.94 5.23 -4.23
C PHE A 265 5.85 5.57 -3.04
N LYS A 266 6.09 4.58 -2.18
CA LYS A 266 7.06 4.67 -1.06
C LYS A 266 8.21 3.69 -1.27
N THR A 267 8.51 2.87 -0.27
CA THR A 267 9.65 1.93 -0.23
C THR A 267 9.75 1.12 -1.52
N GLY A 268 10.93 1.11 -2.14
CA GLY A 268 11.19 0.41 -3.41
C GLY A 268 10.66 1.12 -4.66
N ALA A 269 9.33 1.33 -4.75
CA ALA A 269 8.65 1.83 -5.95
C ALA A 269 9.01 3.28 -6.32
N SER A 270 9.29 4.13 -5.32
CA SER A 270 9.75 5.51 -5.53
C SER A 270 11.21 5.61 -6.00
N TRP A 271 11.95 4.51 -6.04
CA TRP A 271 13.37 4.58 -6.34
C TRP A 271 13.59 4.93 -7.84
N ARG A 272 14.41 5.95 -8.11
CA ARG A 272 14.62 6.58 -9.43
C ARG A 272 14.75 5.63 -10.63
N LYS A 273 15.38 4.47 -10.47
CA LYS A 273 15.56 3.50 -11.55
C LYS A 273 14.38 2.52 -11.71
N ARG A 274 13.53 2.38 -10.70
CA ARG A 274 12.34 1.53 -10.72
C ARG A 274 11.06 2.29 -11.02
N LEU A 275 11.02 3.55 -10.61
CA LEU A 275 9.86 4.42 -10.80
C LEU A 275 9.35 4.42 -12.25
N PRO A 276 10.20 4.54 -13.30
CA PRO A 276 9.72 4.52 -14.69
C PRO A 276 9.05 3.21 -15.07
N PHE A 277 9.53 2.07 -14.56
CA PHE A 277 8.90 0.76 -14.79
C PHE A 277 7.48 0.73 -14.22
N HIS A 278 7.30 1.11 -12.94
CA HIS A 278 5.96 1.12 -12.34
C HIS A 278 5.02 2.11 -13.02
N VAL A 279 5.51 3.31 -13.36
CA VAL A 279 4.70 4.31 -14.09
C VAL A 279 4.25 3.74 -15.43
N HIS A 280 5.17 3.17 -16.22
CA HIS A 280 4.82 2.54 -17.50
C HIS A 280 3.74 1.47 -17.31
N GLU A 281 3.96 0.49 -16.43
CA GLU A 281 3.02 -0.61 -16.21
C GLU A 281 1.64 -0.13 -15.70
N LEU A 282 1.61 0.86 -14.80
CA LEU A 282 0.37 1.42 -14.26
C LEU A 282 -0.41 2.23 -15.31
N THR A 283 0.25 2.99 -16.18
CA THR A 283 -0.46 3.71 -17.27
C THR A 283 -1.14 2.76 -18.26
N GLN A 284 -0.58 1.56 -18.46
CA GLN A 284 -1.14 0.56 -19.36
C GLN A 284 -2.24 -0.29 -18.70
N LEU A 285 -2.35 -0.26 -17.38
CA LEU A 285 -3.21 -1.19 -16.64
C LEU A 285 -4.70 -1.10 -17.03
N PRO A 286 -5.34 0.08 -17.10
CA PRO A 286 -6.75 0.18 -17.48
C PRO A 286 -7.01 -0.33 -18.90
N SER A 287 -6.11 -0.03 -19.84
CA SER A 287 -6.18 -0.55 -21.21
C SER A 287 -6.03 -2.07 -21.27
N ARG A 288 -5.09 -2.64 -20.52
CA ARG A 288 -4.90 -4.11 -20.45
C ARG A 288 -6.06 -4.82 -19.76
N ALA A 289 -6.70 -4.16 -18.79
CA ALA A 289 -7.92 -4.64 -18.15
C ALA A 289 -9.18 -4.47 -19.02
N GLY A 290 -9.08 -3.72 -20.13
CA GLY A 290 -10.19 -3.45 -21.04
C GLY A 290 -11.25 -2.51 -20.48
N ARG A 291 -10.97 -1.76 -19.40
CA ARG A 291 -11.95 -0.89 -18.74
C ARG A 291 -11.30 0.19 -17.89
N SER A 292 -12.05 1.27 -17.65
CA SER A 292 -11.63 2.34 -16.77
C SER A 292 -11.59 1.90 -15.31
N LEU A 293 -10.61 2.43 -14.57
CA LEU A 293 -10.39 2.17 -13.14
C LEU A 293 -10.22 3.50 -12.41
N ASN A 294 -10.53 3.54 -11.11
CA ASN A 294 -10.14 4.64 -10.24
C ASN A 294 -8.84 4.28 -9.52
N LEU A 295 -7.93 5.23 -9.35
CA LEU A 295 -6.65 5.03 -8.67
C LEU A 295 -6.56 5.85 -7.40
N THR A 296 -6.28 5.19 -6.27
CA THR A 296 -5.82 5.83 -5.04
C THR A 296 -4.30 5.74 -4.94
N MET A 297 -3.61 6.86 -5.05
CA MET A 297 -2.15 6.95 -4.96
C MET A 297 -1.71 7.37 -3.56
N ILE A 298 -0.76 6.66 -2.97
CA ILE A 298 -0.14 7.04 -1.70
C ILE A 298 1.29 7.50 -1.97
N GLY A 299 1.55 8.81 -1.87
CA GLY A 299 2.83 9.41 -2.24
C GLY A 299 3.07 9.43 -3.76
N GLY A 300 4.30 9.78 -4.17
CA GLY A 300 4.67 9.81 -5.60
C GLY A 300 4.14 11.01 -6.38
N LEU A 301 4.09 12.19 -5.77
CA LEU A 301 3.52 13.40 -6.40
C LEU A 301 4.07 13.69 -7.81
N THR A 302 5.35 13.42 -8.02
CA THR A 302 6.04 13.69 -9.29
C THR A 302 5.54 12.86 -10.48
N VAL A 303 4.83 11.75 -10.22
CA VAL A 303 4.30 10.88 -11.28
C VAL A 303 2.79 11.02 -11.47
N LEU A 304 2.14 11.85 -10.65
CA LEU A 304 0.70 12.11 -10.74
C LEU A 304 0.27 12.55 -12.15
N PRO A 305 0.95 13.52 -12.82
CA PRO A 305 0.54 13.95 -14.16
C PRO A 305 0.63 12.84 -15.22
N ALA A 306 1.55 11.89 -15.04
CA ALA A 306 1.70 10.77 -15.98
C ALA A 306 0.61 9.70 -15.79
N LEU A 307 0.11 9.54 -14.56
CA LEU A 307 -0.89 8.52 -14.24
C LEU A 307 -2.32 9.04 -14.41
N ALA A 308 -2.58 10.32 -14.09
CA ALA A 308 -3.93 10.89 -14.10
C ALA A 308 -4.73 10.63 -15.40
N PRO A 309 -4.15 10.78 -16.62
CA PRO A 309 -4.89 10.54 -17.86
C PRO A 309 -5.27 9.08 -18.10
N ALA A 310 -4.60 8.12 -17.47
CA ALA A 310 -4.86 6.70 -17.70
C ALA A 310 -6.06 6.18 -16.90
N PHE A 311 -6.45 6.86 -15.81
CA PHE A 311 -7.49 6.43 -14.90
C PHE A 311 -8.71 7.34 -14.98
N ASN A 312 -9.89 6.82 -14.67
CA ASN A 312 -11.14 7.60 -14.64
C ASN A 312 -11.11 8.70 -13.58
N ARG A 313 -10.49 8.40 -12.44
CA ARG A 313 -10.30 9.31 -11.32
C ARG A 313 -9.03 8.95 -10.58
N VAL A 314 -8.30 9.96 -10.12
CA VAL A 314 -7.15 9.78 -9.23
C VAL A 314 -7.35 10.53 -7.93
N THR A 315 -7.18 9.82 -6.82
CA THR A 315 -7.16 10.38 -5.45
C THR A 315 -5.74 10.28 -4.91
N TYR A 316 -5.14 11.43 -4.58
CA TYR A 316 -3.80 11.52 -4.02
C TYR A 316 -3.84 11.61 -2.50
N ILE A 317 -3.02 10.79 -1.85
CA ILE A 317 -2.90 10.70 -0.39
C ILE A 317 -1.44 10.90 0.02
N ASP A 318 -1.18 11.82 0.94
CA ASP A 318 0.14 11.98 1.55
C ASP A 318 0.11 12.51 2.98
N THR A 319 1.27 12.48 3.64
CA THR A 319 1.44 12.98 5.01
C THR A 319 2.06 14.38 5.05
N SER A 320 2.29 15.04 3.91
CA SER A 320 3.13 16.24 3.84
C SER A 320 2.56 17.39 4.66
N ALA A 321 1.26 17.68 4.50
CA ALA A 321 0.58 18.74 5.25
C ALA A 321 0.57 18.47 6.75
N PHE A 322 0.25 17.24 7.14
CA PHE A 322 0.23 16.81 8.53
C PHE A 322 1.61 16.89 9.19
N MET A 323 2.63 16.31 8.56
CA MET A 323 3.99 16.29 9.11
C MET A 323 4.58 17.69 9.19
N ALA A 324 4.38 18.53 8.15
CA ALA A 324 4.83 19.92 8.19
C ALA A 324 4.19 20.68 9.36
N ALA A 325 2.87 20.56 9.56
CA ALA A 325 2.20 21.21 10.68
C ALA A 325 2.70 20.71 12.04
N MET A 326 2.87 19.38 12.20
CA MET A 326 3.42 18.80 13.44
C MET A 326 4.84 19.27 13.76
N HIS A 327 5.63 19.58 12.73
CA HIS A 327 6.98 20.13 12.82
C HIS A 327 7.02 21.67 12.85
N ARG A 328 5.88 22.35 12.99
CA ARG A 328 5.78 23.83 12.97
C ARG A 328 6.34 24.41 11.67
N GLN A 329 5.96 23.83 10.54
CA GLN A 329 6.37 24.27 9.21
C GLN A 329 5.16 24.63 8.35
N ARG A 330 5.23 25.79 7.69
CA ARG A 330 4.31 26.20 6.64
C ARG A 330 4.79 25.64 5.31
N LEU A 331 3.87 25.07 4.53
CA LEU A 331 4.06 24.71 3.14
C LEU A 331 3.80 25.92 2.26
N TYR A 332 4.63 26.10 1.24
CA TYR A 332 4.42 27.10 0.21
C TYR A 332 4.99 26.62 -1.12
N LEU A 333 4.47 27.16 -2.22
CA LEU A 333 5.03 26.97 -3.55
C LEU A 333 6.06 28.06 -3.81
N ASN A 334 7.27 27.69 -4.21
CA ASN A 334 8.23 28.68 -4.71
C ASN A 334 7.88 29.13 -6.13
N ASN A 335 8.61 30.10 -6.67
CA ASN A 335 8.42 30.63 -8.04
C ASN A 335 8.58 29.57 -9.15
N GLU A 336 9.17 28.42 -8.84
CA GLU A 336 9.32 27.28 -9.77
C GLU A 336 8.18 26.25 -9.62
N GLY A 337 7.14 26.55 -8.82
CA GLY A 337 6.05 25.63 -8.53
C GLY A 337 6.45 24.41 -7.68
N LYS A 338 7.62 24.45 -7.03
CA LYS A 338 8.09 23.38 -6.14
C LYS A 338 7.60 23.64 -4.72
N MET A 339 7.14 22.57 -4.07
CA MET A 339 6.75 22.61 -2.66
C MET A 339 7.98 22.82 -1.77
N LYS A 340 7.92 23.84 -0.92
CA LYS A 340 8.95 24.17 0.07
C LYS A 340 8.33 24.25 1.47
N LYS A 341 9.20 24.22 2.46
CA LYS A 341 8.85 24.28 3.89
C LYS A 341 9.55 25.48 4.51
N LEU A 342 8.81 26.28 5.25
CA LEU A 342 9.33 27.37 6.07
C LEU A 342 9.02 27.07 7.53
N SER A 343 10.00 27.19 8.42
CA SER A 343 9.74 27.07 9.86
C SER A 343 8.91 28.26 10.34
N GLU A 344 7.84 27.99 11.07
CA GLU A 344 6.96 28.99 11.67
C GLU A 344 7.25 29.08 13.18
N LEU A 345 7.53 30.29 13.67
CA LEU A 345 7.75 30.50 15.10
C LEU A 345 6.41 30.46 15.83
N THR A 346 6.14 29.36 16.53
CA THR A 346 4.95 29.21 17.39
C THR A 346 5.34 29.19 18.85
N LEU A 347 4.48 29.72 19.73
CA LEU A 347 4.66 29.62 21.17
C LEU A 347 4.63 28.15 21.63
N ILE A 348 5.28 27.87 22.76
CA ILE A 348 5.22 26.56 23.41
C ILE A 348 3.76 26.23 23.72
N GLY A 349 3.31 25.04 23.31
CA GLY A 349 1.93 24.59 23.52
C GLY A 349 0.88 25.19 22.58
N GLN A 350 1.23 26.18 21.73
CA GLN A 350 0.29 26.75 20.77
C GLN A 350 -0.29 25.65 19.85
N PRO A 351 -1.59 25.58 19.60
CA PRO A 351 -2.15 24.59 18.68
C PRO A 351 -1.65 24.80 17.23
N VAL A 352 -1.64 23.73 16.42
CA VAL A 352 -1.19 23.75 15.00
C VAL A 352 -2.36 23.82 14.00
N ASP A 353 -3.57 24.08 14.46
CA ASP A 353 -4.81 24.01 13.69
C ASP A 353 -4.74 24.86 12.41
N SER A 354 -4.45 26.16 12.54
CA SER A 354 -4.35 27.07 11.40
C SER A 354 -3.26 26.65 10.42
N LEU A 355 -2.11 26.21 10.93
CA LEU A 355 -0.99 25.75 10.11
C LEU A 355 -1.35 24.49 9.32
N LEU A 356 -2.08 23.56 9.93
CA LEU A 356 -2.56 22.35 9.25
C LEU A 356 -3.55 22.71 8.14
N VAL A 357 -4.51 23.60 8.40
CA VAL A 357 -5.49 24.04 7.41
C VAL A 357 -4.80 24.72 6.22
N GLU A 358 -3.86 25.65 6.48
CA GLU A 358 -3.07 26.31 5.43
C GLU A 358 -2.26 25.31 4.60
N ASN A 359 -1.61 24.36 5.27
CA ASN A 359 -0.82 23.33 4.60
C ASN A 359 -1.68 22.39 3.74
N ILE A 360 -2.88 22.03 4.21
CA ILE A 360 -3.84 21.21 3.44
C ILE A 360 -4.31 21.99 2.21
N ALA A 361 -4.68 23.27 2.37
CA ALA A 361 -5.09 24.12 1.26
C ALA A 361 -3.98 24.26 0.20
N THR A 362 -2.74 24.45 0.63
CA THR A 362 -1.57 24.56 -0.25
C THR A 362 -1.32 23.25 -1.02
N MET A 363 -1.39 22.10 -0.33
CA MET A 363 -1.26 20.80 -0.97
C MET A 363 -2.40 20.55 -1.95
N ARG A 364 -3.65 20.84 -1.57
CA ARG A 364 -4.83 20.69 -2.43
C ARG A 364 -4.66 21.46 -3.73
N ALA A 365 -4.37 22.76 -3.65
CA ALA A 365 -4.14 23.62 -4.81
C ALA A 365 -3.02 23.07 -5.71
N ARG A 366 -1.95 22.52 -5.11
CA ARG A 366 -0.87 21.89 -5.89
C ARG A 366 -1.34 20.61 -6.59
N ILE A 367 -2.09 19.73 -5.91
CA ILE A 367 -2.60 18.50 -6.53
C ILE A 367 -3.53 18.84 -7.68
N GLU A 368 -4.48 19.75 -7.47
CA GLU A 368 -5.42 20.21 -8.49
C GLU A 368 -4.70 20.81 -9.69
N SER A 369 -3.61 21.57 -9.48
CA SER A 369 -2.79 22.10 -10.59
C SER A 369 -2.04 21.05 -11.42
N LEU A 370 -1.97 19.80 -10.94
CA LEU A 370 -1.26 18.70 -11.59
C LEU A 370 -2.21 17.68 -12.23
N LEU A 371 -3.51 17.80 -11.97
CA LEU A 371 -4.54 16.99 -12.59
C LEU A 371 -5.06 17.68 -13.87
N PRO A 372 -5.45 16.91 -14.89
CA PRO A 372 -5.94 17.44 -16.16
C PRO A 372 -7.30 18.13 -16.05
#